data_AF-A0AAW4U7R8-F1
#
_entry.id   AF-A0AAW4U7R8-F1
#
_cell.length_a   1.000
_cell.length_b   1.000
_cell.length_c   1.000
_cell.angle_alpha   90.00
_cell.angle_beta   90.00
_cell.angle_gamma   90.00
#
_symmetry.space_group_name_H-M   'P 1'
#
loop_
_entity.id
_entity.type
_entity.pdbx_description
1 polymer ?
#
loop_
_entity_poly.entity_id
_entity_poly.type
_entity_poly.pdbx_seq_one_letter_code
_entity_poly.pdbx_strand_id
1 'polypeptide(L)'
;MQAISILKLNNMAKKYQVSRKNNILKRKGSLLLDIVIGIVLMMIIYYVATVSYPEYRNNANRSQALEDLRTIKQAVISYQGLSKVTPSSITMEDLQEGLSATESLDGTTHEALLKEAKTDPWGGEYVITIDASGAGTISTSAAVSGGGLDNEITIDF
;
A
#
# COMPACT_ATOMS: atom_id res chain seq x y z
N MET A 1 58.38 -50.89 -39.80
CA MET A 1 57.13 -50.99 -39.00
C MET A 1 57.03 -49.98 -37.84
N GLN A 2 58.14 -49.59 -37.19
CA GLN A 2 58.08 -48.67 -36.02
C GLN A 2 57.57 -47.25 -36.34
N ALA A 3 57.92 -46.65 -37.48
CA ALA A 3 57.52 -45.27 -37.81
C ALA A 3 55.99 -45.08 -37.91
N ILE A 4 55.27 -46.08 -38.42
CA ILE A 4 53.80 -46.06 -38.56
C ILE A 4 53.13 -46.11 -37.17
N SER A 5 53.71 -46.87 -36.23
CA SER A 5 53.19 -46.96 -34.86
C SER A 5 53.31 -45.63 -34.10
N ILE A 6 54.41 -44.91 -34.28
CA ILE A 6 54.66 -43.62 -33.64
C ILE A 6 53.71 -42.54 -34.18
N LEU A 7 53.47 -42.53 -35.49
CA LEU A 7 52.57 -41.58 -36.12
C LEU A 7 51.11 -41.77 -35.68
N LYS A 8 50.69 -43.02 -35.49
CA LYS A 8 49.37 -43.37 -34.93
C LYS A 8 49.21 -42.89 -33.48
N LEU A 9 50.25 -43.06 -32.66
CA LEU A 9 50.27 -42.59 -31.26
C LEU A 9 50.17 -41.06 -31.18
N ASN A 10 50.94 -40.34 -31.99
CA ASN A 10 50.88 -38.87 -32.02
C ASN A 10 49.50 -38.34 -32.45
N ASN A 11 48.88 -38.98 -33.44
CA ASN A 11 47.53 -38.61 -33.88
C ASN A 11 46.47 -38.88 -32.80
N MET A 12 46.58 -39.98 -32.06
CA MET A 12 45.70 -40.26 -30.93
C MET A 12 45.90 -39.25 -29.80
N ALA A 13 47.14 -38.95 -29.42
CA ALA A 13 47.44 -37.95 -28.39
C ALA A 13 46.87 -36.56 -28.77
N LYS A 14 47.02 -36.15 -30.04
CA LYS A 14 46.45 -34.90 -30.55
C LYS A 14 44.92 -34.90 -30.48
N LYS A 15 44.26 -36.01 -30.87
CA LYS A 15 42.80 -36.16 -30.78
C LYS A 15 42.29 -36.08 -29.33
N TYR A 16 42.99 -36.71 -28.40
CA TYR A 16 42.68 -36.63 -26.97
C TYR A 16 42.83 -35.22 -26.41
N GLN A 17 43.91 -34.51 -26.75
CA GLN A 17 44.10 -33.12 -26.31
C GLN A 17 43.02 -32.19 -26.87
N VAL A 18 42.63 -32.34 -28.14
CA VAL A 18 41.56 -31.55 -28.76
C VAL A 18 40.21 -31.86 -28.09
N SER A 19 39.89 -33.12 -27.84
CA SER A 19 38.65 -33.52 -27.16
C SER A 19 38.58 -32.99 -25.72
N ARG A 20 39.70 -33.05 -24.98
CA ARG A 20 39.81 -32.49 -23.62
C ARG A 20 39.62 -30.98 -23.62
N LYS A 21 40.24 -30.25 -24.54
CA LYS A 21 40.05 -28.79 -24.70
C LYS A 21 38.60 -28.44 -25.02
N ASN A 22 37.97 -29.16 -25.95
CA ASN A 22 36.57 -28.92 -26.32
C ASN A 22 35.60 -29.16 -25.15
N ASN A 23 35.82 -30.19 -24.33
CA ASN A 23 34.99 -30.46 -23.15
C ASN A 23 35.16 -29.40 -22.04
N ILE A 24 36.37 -28.86 -21.86
CA ILE A 24 36.62 -27.77 -20.92
C ILE A 24 35.96 -26.46 -21.40
N LEU A 25 36.02 -26.14 -22.70
CA LEU A 25 35.32 -24.98 -23.26
C LEU A 25 33.79 -25.12 -23.14
N LYS A 26 33.23 -26.30 -23.42
CA LYS A 26 31.78 -26.56 -23.27
C LYS A 26 31.31 -26.37 -21.83
N ARG A 27 32.08 -26.84 -20.83
CA ARG A 27 31.74 -26.64 -19.40
C ARG A 27 31.84 -25.18 -18.96
N LYS A 28 32.78 -24.40 -19.50
CA LYS A 28 32.90 -22.96 -19.18
C LYS A 28 31.80 -22.11 -19.84
N GLY A 29 31.32 -22.50 -21.03
CA GLY A 29 30.18 -21.83 -21.69
C GLY A 29 28.85 -22.01 -20.95
N SER A 30 28.65 -23.17 -20.29
CA SER A 30 27.46 -23.44 -19.48
C SER A 30 27.36 -22.52 -18.25
N LEU A 31 28.48 -22.27 -17.56
CA LEU A 31 28.49 -21.48 -16.33
C LEU A 31 28.10 -20.00 -16.55
N LEU A 32 28.48 -19.40 -17.70
CA LEU A 32 28.10 -18.02 -18.01
C LEU A 32 26.61 -17.88 -18.25
N LEU A 33 26.00 -18.85 -18.94
CA LEU A 33 24.56 -18.88 -19.19
C LEU A 33 23.77 -19.03 -17.88
N ASP A 34 24.20 -19.93 -17.00
CA ASP A 34 23.55 -20.15 -15.70
C ASP A 34 23.61 -18.89 -14.82
N ILE A 35 24.74 -18.17 -14.82
CA ILE A 35 24.88 -16.90 -14.07
C ILE A 35 23.96 -15.82 -14.65
N VAL A 36 23.90 -15.68 -15.99
CA VAL A 36 23.02 -14.70 -16.64
C VAL A 36 21.55 -14.98 -16.34
N ILE A 37 21.13 -16.25 -16.42
CA ILE A 37 19.77 -16.65 -16.06
C ILE A 37 19.47 -16.36 -14.58
N GLY A 38 20.42 -16.65 -13.68
CA GLY A 38 20.29 -16.35 -12.26
C GLY A 38 20.10 -14.86 -11.97
N ILE A 39 20.85 -13.99 -12.66
CA ILE A 39 20.73 -12.53 -12.51
C ILE A 39 19.36 -12.03 -13.03
N VAL A 40 18.91 -12.52 -14.18
CA VAL A 40 17.60 -12.15 -14.74
C VAL A 40 16.46 -12.56 -13.80
N LEU A 41 16.50 -13.77 -13.25
CA LEU A 41 15.51 -14.23 -12.28
C LEU A 41 15.51 -13.39 -11.00
N MET A 42 16.69 -13.05 -10.48
CA MET A 42 16.84 -12.13 -9.33
C MET A 42 16.20 -10.76 -9.60
N MET A 43 16.40 -10.18 -10.80
CA MET A 43 15.81 -8.90 -11.16
C MET A 43 14.27 -8.96 -11.22
N ILE A 44 13.71 -10.05 -11.75
CA ILE A 44 12.24 -10.24 -11.81
C ILE A 44 11.67 -10.32 -10.39
N ILE A 45 12.29 -11.12 -9.51
CA ILE A 45 11.84 -11.25 -8.11
C ILE A 45 11.95 -9.91 -7.39
N TYR A 46 13.07 -9.19 -7.56
CA TYR A 46 13.26 -7.87 -6.97
C TYR A 46 12.18 -6.88 -7.42
N TYR A 47 11.93 -6.81 -8.73
CA TYR A 47 10.92 -5.92 -9.29
C TYR A 47 9.53 -6.19 -8.71
N VAL A 48 9.09 -7.46 -8.72
CA VAL A 48 7.78 -7.85 -8.16
C VAL A 48 7.71 -7.51 -6.66
N ALA A 49 8.76 -7.79 -5.90
CA ALA A 49 8.80 -7.47 -4.48
C ALA A 49 8.68 -5.95 -4.21
N THR A 50 9.33 -5.12 -5.03
CA THR A 50 9.30 -3.67 -4.87
C THR A 50 8.00 -3.00 -5.31
N VAL A 51 7.34 -3.52 -6.35
CA VAL A 51 6.12 -2.91 -6.90
C VAL A 51 4.87 -3.40 -6.17
N SER A 52 4.78 -4.69 -5.83
CA SER A 52 3.56 -5.25 -5.26
C SER A 52 3.36 -4.90 -3.79
N TYR A 53 4.43 -4.82 -2.99
CA TYR A 53 4.33 -4.59 -1.55
C TYR A 53 3.70 -3.24 -1.14
N PRO A 54 4.10 -2.09 -1.72
CA PRO A 54 3.50 -0.80 -1.36
C PRO A 54 2.02 -0.71 -1.77
N GLU A 55 1.63 -1.32 -2.88
CA GLU A 55 0.24 -1.31 -3.36
C GLU A 55 -0.72 -2.04 -2.41
N TYR A 56 -0.31 -3.18 -1.83
CA TYR A 56 -1.14 -3.89 -0.84
C TYR A 56 -1.35 -3.09 0.44
N ARG A 57 -0.29 -2.45 0.95
CA ARG A 57 -0.38 -1.59 2.14
C ARG A 57 -1.25 -0.36 1.84
N ASN A 58 -1.06 0.25 0.69
CA ASN A 58 -1.85 1.40 0.27
C ASN A 58 -3.33 1.04 0.14
N ASN A 59 -3.67 -0.11 -0.45
CA ASN A 59 -5.06 -0.55 -0.57
C ASN A 59 -5.71 -0.84 0.80
N ALA A 60 -4.97 -1.44 1.73
CA ALA A 60 -5.44 -1.64 3.11
C ALA A 60 -5.70 -0.29 3.80
N ASN A 61 -4.76 0.64 3.71
CA ASN A 61 -4.90 2.00 4.24
C ASN A 61 -6.11 2.72 3.64
N ARG A 62 -6.35 2.58 2.33
CA ARG A 62 -7.52 3.16 1.66
C ARG A 62 -8.84 2.59 2.18
N SER A 63 -8.90 1.27 2.34
CA SER A 63 -10.09 0.61 2.87
C SER A 63 -10.38 1.04 4.31
N GLN A 64 -9.33 1.18 5.13
CA GLN A 64 -9.47 1.64 6.51
C GLN A 64 -9.93 3.11 6.54
N ALA A 65 -9.30 3.98 5.76
CA ALA A 65 -9.65 5.39 5.70
C ALA A 65 -11.11 5.62 5.25
N LEU A 66 -11.59 4.86 4.27
CA LEU A 66 -12.98 4.93 3.81
C LEU A 66 -13.99 4.53 4.90
N GLU A 67 -13.68 3.48 5.65
CA GLU A 67 -14.52 3.04 6.77
C GLU A 67 -14.54 4.07 7.90
N ASP A 68 -13.38 4.66 8.19
CA ASP A 68 -13.23 5.72 9.17
C ASP A 68 -14.02 6.97 8.78
N LEU A 69 -13.91 7.42 7.52
CA LEU A 69 -14.67 8.55 6.98
C LEU A 69 -16.19 8.33 7.09
N ARG A 70 -16.68 7.11 6.78
CA ARG A 70 -18.11 6.77 6.93
C ARG A 70 -18.56 6.77 8.39
N THR A 71 -17.72 6.26 9.28
CA THR A 71 -17.98 6.27 10.72
C THR A 71 -18.09 7.70 11.23
N ILE A 72 -17.14 8.56 10.86
CA ILE A 72 -17.12 9.98 11.25
C ILE A 72 -18.33 10.70 10.66
N LYS A 73 -18.67 10.48 9.38
CA LYS A 73 -19.87 11.05 8.76
C LYS A 73 -21.14 10.69 9.53
N GLN A 74 -21.30 9.42 9.90
CA GLN A 74 -22.48 8.99 10.65
C GLN A 74 -22.53 9.66 12.03
N ALA A 75 -21.39 9.78 12.72
CA ALA A 75 -21.30 10.46 14.00
C ALA A 75 -21.64 11.96 13.87
N VAL A 76 -21.14 12.64 12.83
CA VAL A 76 -21.46 14.05 12.53
C VAL A 76 -22.94 14.24 12.26
N ILE A 77 -23.56 13.40 11.42
CA ILE A 77 -25.00 13.50 11.13
C ILE A 77 -25.83 13.25 12.40
N SER A 78 -25.44 12.27 13.21
CA SER A 78 -26.09 12.02 14.49
C SER A 78 -25.93 13.21 15.45
N TYR A 79 -24.74 13.82 15.52
CA TYR A 79 -24.50 15.02 16.33
C TYR A 79 -25.39 16.19 15.89
N GLN A 80 -25.44 16.45 14.57
CA GLN A 80 -26.28 17.51 14.01
C GLN A 80 -27.78 17.24 14.22
N GLY A 81 -28.23 15.99 14.08
CA GLY A 81 -29.63 15.62 14.30
C GLY A 81 -30.06 15.65 15.77
N LEU A 82 -29.11 15.47 16.69
CA LEU A 82 -29.36 15.56 18.13
C LEU A 82 -29.19 16.98 18.67
N SER A 83 -28.45 17.85 17.98
CA SER A 83 -28.24 19.24 18.40
C SER A 83 -29.47 20.12 18.18
N LYS A 84 -29.74 21.05 19.11
CA LYS A 84 -30.78 22.08 18.95
C LYS A 84 -30.47 23.09 17.84
N VAL A 85 -29.19 23.33 17.59
CA VAL A 85 -28.71 24.30 16.62
C VAL A 85 -27.67 23.61 15.74
N THR A 86 -27.81 23.73 14.42
CA THR A 86 -26.81 23.24 13.49
C THR A 86 -25.47 23.93 13.79
N PRO A 87 -24.47 23.20 14.31
CA PRO A 87 -23.17 23.79 14.61
C PRO A 87 -22.48 24.19 13.30
N SER A 88 -21.88 25.38 13.30
CA SER A 88 -21.11 25.91 12.16
C SER A 88 -19.70 25.33 12.05
N SER A 89 -19.28 24.54 13.05
CA SER A 89 -18.06 23.73 13.05
C SER A 89 -18.26 22.56 14.01
N ILE A 90 -17.86 21.36 13.60
CA ILE A 90 -17.78 20.17 14.48
C ILE A 90 -16.34 19.69 14.45
N THR A 91 -15.74 19.57 15.61
CA THR A 91 -14.41 19.00 15.80
C THR A 91 -14.48 17.52 16.12
N MET A 92 -13.34 16.82 16.04
CA MET A 92 -13.29 15.41 16.40
C MET A 92 -13.56 15.22 17.89
N GLU A 93 -13.10 16.16 18.71
CA GLU A 93 -13.30 16.22 20.15
C GLU A 93 -14.80 16.30 20.51
N ASP A 94 -15.58 17.12 19.80
CA ASP A 94 -17.03 17.24 20.01
C ASP A 94 -17.75 15.89 19.81
N LEU A 95 -17.28 15.07 18.87
CA LEU A 95 -17.82 13.73 18.62
C LEU A 95 -17.45 12.73 19.73
N GLN A 96 -16.35 12.97 20.45
CA GLN A 96 -15.88 12.13 21.54
C GLN A 96 -16.46 12.51 22.90
N GLU A 97 -16.67 13.80 23.16
CA GLU A 97 -17.29 14.24 24.41
C GLU A 97 -18.79 13.95 24.44
N GLY A 98 -19.43 13.92 23.27
CA GLY A 98 -20.87 13.72 23.13
C GLY A 98 -21.62 15.05 23.26
N LEU A 99 -22.93 14.99 23.54
CA LEU A 99 -23.78 16.17 23.55
C LEU A 99 -24.46 16.36 24.91
N SER A 100 -24.36 17.55 25.48
CA SER A 100 -24.98 17.86 26.77
C SER A 100 -26.52 17.95 26.66
N ALA A 101 -27.23 17.69 27.76
CA ALA A 101 -28.69 17.85 27.84
C ALA A 101 -29.18 19.27 27.48
N THR A 102 -28.34 20.29 27.67
CA THR A 102 -28.67 21.68 27.32
C THR A 102 -28.62 21.93 25.82
N GLU A 103 -27.70 21.27 25.12
CA GLU A 103 -27.46 21.42 23.68
C GLU A 103 -28.27 20.42 22.86
N SER A 104 -28.71 19.32 23.48
CA SER A 104 -29.52 18.30 22.82
C SER A 104 -30.99 18.66 22.67
N LEU A 105 -31.54 18.40 21.48
CA LEU A 105 -32.92 18.62 21.08
C LEU A 105 -33.92 17.96 22.03
N ASP A 106 -33.63 16.76 22.53
CA ASP A 106 -34.51 16.00 23.41
C ASP A 106 -34.35 16.32 24.91
N GLY A 107 -33.39 17.20 25.25
CA GLY A 107 -33.11 17.58 26.64
C GLY A 107 -32.40 16.50 27.45
N THR A 108 -31.82 15.49 26.81
CA THR A 108 -31.06 14.42 27.45
C THR A 108 -29.57 14.47 27.06
N THR A 109 -28.70 13.98 27.94
CA THR A 109 -27.27 13.88 27.65
C THR A 109 -27.03 12.67 26.75
N HIS A 110 -26.36 12.89 25.62
CA HIS A 110 -25.93 11.83 24.72
C HIS A 110 -24.45 11.54 24.94
N GLU A 111 -24.10 10.27 25.11
CA GLU A 111 -22.71 9.82 25.24
C GLU A 111 -21.92 10.03 23.93
N ALA A 112 -20.61 9.80 24.02
CA ALA A 112 -19.67 9.84 22.90
C ALA A 112 -20.22 9.13 21.65
N LEU A 113 -20.41 9.87 20.56
CA LEU A 113 -20.83 9.33 19.26
C LEU A 113 -19.67 8.60 18.57
N LEU A 114 -18.44 8.93 18.95
CA LEU A 114 -17.22 8.27 18.53
C LEU A 114 -16.43 7.80 19.77
N LYS A 115 -16.36 6.48 19.97
CA LYS A 115 -15.72 5.88 21.17
C LYS A 115 -14.20 6.07 21.23
N GLU A 116 -13.53 6.13 20.07
CA GLU A 116 -12.08 6.22 19.98
C GLU A 116 -11.70 7.27 18.93
N ALA A 117 -10.63 8.01 19.19
CA ALA A 117 -10.06 8.94 18.23
C ALA A 117 -9.57 8.14 17.02
N LYS A 118 -10.11 8.44 15.83
CA LYS A 118 -9.61 7.86 14.59
C LYS A 118 -8.49 8.73 14.05
N THR A 119 -7.37 8.09 13.73
CA THR A 119 -6.21 8.72 13.09
C THR A 119 -6.10 8.18 11.68
N ASP A 120 -5.68 9.04 10.75
CA ASP A 120 -5.50 8.65 9.36
C ASP A 120 -4.43 7.53 9.24
N PRO A 121 -4.66 6.44 8.48
CA PRO A 121 -3.67 5.42 8.14
C PRO A 121 -2.35 5.94 7.53
N TRP A 122 -2.32 7.17 6.99
CA TRP A 122 -1.12 7.84 6.49
C TRP A 122 -0.40 8.71 7.54
N GLY A 123 -0.92 8.77 8.77
CA GLY A 123 -0.29 9.44 9.91
C GLY A 123 -0.70 10.90 10.13
N GLY A 124 -1.75 11.37 9.45
CA GLY A 124 -2.36 12.68 9.69
C GLY A 124 -3.66 12.62 10.48
N GLU A 125 -4.33 13.77 10.59
CA GLU A 125 -5.63 13.92 11.25
C GLU A 125 -6.75 14.04 10.22
N TYR A 126 -7.95 13.63 10.60
CA TYR A 126 -9.15 13.86 9.80
C TYR A 126 -9.62 15.30 9.98
N VAL A 127 -9.91 15.99 8.87
CA VAL A 127 -10.40 17.37 8.90
C VAL A 127 -11.89 17.37 8.55
N ILE A 128 -12.70 17.86 9.48
CA ILE A 128 -14.16 18.01 9.33
C ILE A 128 -14.45 19.49 9.06
N THR A 129 -15.06 19.79 7.92
CA THR A 129 -15.54 21.14 7.59
C THR A 129 -17.03 21.10 7.37
N ILE A 130 -17.78 21.95 8.07
CA ILE A 130 -19.25 22.02 7.98
C ILE A 130 -19.63 23.48 7.78
N ASP A 131 -20.61 23.72 6.92
CA ASP A 131 -21.16 25.03 6.67
C ASP A 131 -22.40 25.29 7.56
N ALA A 132 -22.88 26.53 7.55
CA ALA A 132 -24.04 26.93 8.34
C ALA A 132 -25.37 26.26 7.89
N SER A 133 -25.38 25.57 6.75
CA SER A 133 -26.54 24.79 6.27
C SER A 133 -26.53 23.35 6.76
N GLY A 134 -25.44 22.91 7.41
CA GLY A 134 -25.26 21.53 7.88
C GLY A 134 -24.60 20.62 6.85
N ALA A 135 -24.38 21.11 5.63
CA ALA A 135 -23.59 20.43 4.62
C ALA A 135 -22.10 20.63 4.89
N GLY A 136 -21.27 19.70 4.43
CA GLY A 136 -19.86 19.74 4.76
C GLY A 136 -19.06 18.66 4.09
N THR A 137 -17.77 18.60 4.40
CA THR A 137 -16.88 17.56 3.90
C THR A 137 -15.94 17.07 5.00
N ILE A 138 -15.58 15.79 4.92
CA ILE A 138 -14.59 15.16 5.78
C ILE A 138 -13.46 14.67 4.90
N SER A 139 -12.24 15.13 5.16
CA SER A 139 -11.06 14.82 4.35
C SER A 139 -9.95 14.14 5.15
N THR A 140 -9.09 13.42 4.43
CA THR A 140 -7.90 12.74 4.98
C THR A 140 -6.62 13.48 4.62
N SER A 141 -5.52 13.23 5.33
CA SER A 141 -4.22 13.83 5.05
C SER A 141 -3.62 13.38 3.70
N ALA A 142 -4.05 12.22 3.18
CA ALA A 142 -3.70 11.78 1.84
C ALA A 142 -4.41 12.53 0.71
N ALA A 143 -5.38 13.41 1.01
CA ALA A 143 -5.97 14.33 0.03
C ALA A 143 -4.89 15.18 -0.68
N VAL A 144 -3.74 15.39 -0.03
CA VAL A 144 -2.63 16.20 -0.57
C VAL A 144 -1.71 15.40 -1.52
N SER A 145 -1.79 14.06 -1.56
CA SER A 145 -0.90 13.23 -2.38
C SER A 145 -1.65 12.37 -3.41
N GLY A 146 -2.11 13.02 -4.48
CA GLY A 146 -2.09 12.54 -5.88
C GLY A 146 -2.34 11.05 -6.19
N GLY A 147 -3.30 10.40 -5.54
CA GLY A 147 -3.49 8.95 -5.72
C GLY A 147 -4.88 8.43 -5.36
N GLY A 148 -5.91 8.84 -6.14
CA GLY A 148 -7.05 7.98 -6.49
C GLY A 148 -7.87 7.36 -5.36
N LEU A 149 -8.22 8.13 -4.33
CA LEU A 149 -9.38 7.88 -3.49
C LEU A 149 -10.34 9.07 -3.70
N ASP A 150 -11.64 8.85 -3.51
CA ASP A 150 -12.55 9.93 -3.14
C ASP A 150 -12.09 10.36 -1.73
N ASN A 151 -11.09 11.25 -1.69
CA ASN A 151 -10.34 11.66 -0.50
C ASN A 151 -11.17 12.53 0.47
N GLU A 152 -12.45 12.62 0.19
CA GLU A 152 -13.39 13.55 0.73
C GLU A 152 -14.78 12.92 0.63
N ILE A 153 -15.48 12.83 1.77
CA ILE A 153 -16.89 12.45 1.76
C ILE A 153 -17.71 13.71 2.06
N THR A 154 -18.64 14.01 1.18
CA THR A 154 -19.63 15.06 1.39
C THR A 154 -20.67 14.62 2.42
N ILE A 155 -20.97 15.52 3.33
CA ILE A 155 -22.10 15.47 4.25
C ILE A 155 -23.18 16.31 3.59
N ASP A 156 -24.28 15.67 3.21
CA ASP A 156 -25.48 16.33 2.71
C ASP A 156 -26.57 16.13 3.75
N PHE A 157 -27.30 17.20 4.06
CA PHE A 157 -28.42 17.23 5.01
C PHE A 157 -29.75 17.43 4.29
#